data_AF-G5A489-F1
#
_entry.id   AF-G5A489-F1
#
_cell.length_a   1.000
_cell.length_b   1.000
_cell.length_c   1.000
_cell.angle_alpha   90.00
_cell.angle_beta   90.00
_cell.angle_gamma   90.00
#
_symmetry.space_group_name_H-M   'P 1'
#
loop_
_entity.id
_entity.type
_entity.pdbx_description
1 polymer ?
#
loop_
_entity_poly.entity_id
_entity_poly.type
_entity_poly.pdbx_seq_one_letter_code
_entity_poly.pdbx_strand_id
1 'polypeptide(L)' 'ENVLLLWDDFGGHWTADSLEYAASLSVILLKVPPKYTYACQPADVSWNKPFKTALRKRWVDRLRDEL' A
#
# COMPACT_ATOMS: atom_id res chain seq x y z
N GLU A 1 -15.44 4.16 18.54
CA GLU A 1 -14.27 3.25 18.41
C GLU A 1 -13.38 3.83 17.34
N ASN A 2 -12.05 3.81 17.53
CA ASN A 2 -11.12 4.44 16.59
C ASN A 2 -10.50 3.38 15.68
N VAL A 3 -10.34 3.70 14.40
CA VAL A 3 -9.68 2.84 13.42
C VAL A 3 -8.27 3.35 13.20
N LEU A 4 -7.26 2.49 13.29
CA LEU A 4 -5.88 2.83 12.93
C LEU A 4 -5.62 2.47 11.47
N LEU A 5 -5.20 3.46 10.67
CA LEU A 5 -4.78 3.26 9.28
C LEU A 5 -3.28 3.56 9.13
N LEU A 6 -2.51 2.51 8.82
CA LEU A 6 -1.11 2.63 8.38
C LEU A 6 -1.08 3.05 6.92
N TRP A 7 -0.60 4.26 6.64
CA TRP A 7 -0.63 4.87 5.31
C TRP A 7 0.77 5.32 4.87
N ASP A 8 1.06 5.19 3.58
CA ASP A 8 2.33 5.63 2.99
C ASP A 8 2.51 7.16 3.04
N ASP A 9 3.74 7.61 2.75
CA ASP A 9 4.14 9.03 2.75
C ASP A 9 3.79 9.78 1.45
N PHE A 10 2.88 9.28 0.62
CA PHE A 10 2.47 10.02 -0.57
C PHE A 10 1.82 11.34 -0.17
N GLY A 11 2.35 12.46 -0.68
CA GLY A 11 1.95 13.81 -0.25
C GLY A 11 0.45 14.08 -0.34
N GLY A 12 -0.26 13.46 -1.30
CA GLY A 12 -1.71 13.59 -1.42
C GLY A 12 -2.51 12.99 -0.25
N HIS A 13 -1.94 12.03 0.49
CA HIS A 13 -2.59 11.44 1.67
C HIS A 13 -2.52 12.36 2.91
N TRP A 14 -1.62 13.34 2.91
CA TRP A 14 -1.31 14.18 4.08
C TRP A 14 -1.70 15.64 3.91
N THR A 15 -2.66 15.93 3.02
CA THR A 15 -3.26 17.26 2.89
C THR A 15 -4.16 17.57 4.10
N ALA A 16 -4.41 18.85 4.38
CA ALA A 16 -5.30 19.27 5.46
C ALA A 16 -6.68 18.60 5.34
N ASP A 17 -7.29 18.64 4.15
CA ASP A 17 -8.58 18.00 3.85
C ASP A 17 -8.57 16.49 4.16
N SER A 18 -7.50 15.78 3.80
CA SER A 18 -7.38 14.34 4.08
C SER A 18 -7.29 14.05 5.58
N LEU A 19 -6.55 14.87 6.33
CA LEU A 19 -6.40 14.74 7.77
C LEU A 19 -7.71 15.06 8.52
N GLU A 20 -8.38 16.14 8.14
CA GLU A 20 -9.67 16.54 8.71
C GLU A 20 -10.75 15.49 8.42
N TYR A 21 -10.77 14.96 7.20
CA TYR A 21 -11.72 13.91 6.83
C TYR A 21 -11.47 12.61 7.62
N ALA A 22 -10.22 12.17 7.75
CA ALA A 22 -9.89 11.00 8.56
C ALA A 22 -10.30 11.19 10.03
N ALA A 23 -10.07 12.37 10.60
CA ALA A 23 -10.51 12.70 11.95
C ALA A 23 -12.04 12.66 12.08
N SER A 24 -12.80 13.16 11.09
CA SER A 24 -14.27 13.09 11.08
C SER A 24 -14.82 11.67 11.12
N LEU A 25 -14.04 10.70 10.62
CA LEU A 25 -14.37 9.27 10.59
C LEU A 25 -13.83 8.49 11.81
N SER A 26 -13.26 9.17 12.80
CA SER A 26 -12.54 8.53 13.93
C SER A 26 -11.39 7.61 13.44
N VAL A 27 -10.75 7.98 12.33
CA VAL A 27 -9.59 7.28 11.77
C VAL A 27 -8.31 7.98 12.21
N ILE A 28 -7.42 7.23 12.86
CA ILE A 28 -6.07 7.65 13.22
C ILE A 28 -5.13 7.24 12.07
N LEU A 29 -4.48 8.23 11.45
CA LEU A 29 -3.49 7.99 10.40
C LEU A 29 -2.09 7.86 10.98
N LEU A 30 -1.42 6.75 10.67
CA LEU A 30 -0.03 6.53 11.05
C LEU A 30 0.83 6.40 9.79
N LYS A 31 1.82 7.29 9.68
CA LYS A 31 2.73 7.32 8.54
C LYS A 31 3.71 6.15 8.57
N VAL A 32 3.79 5.41 7.48
CA VAL A 32 4.85 4.43 7.23
C VAL A 32 6.16 5.15 6.90
N PRO A 33 7.32 4.70 7.41
CA PRO A 33 8.60 5.33 7.09
C PRO A 33 8.81 5.47 5.57
N PRO A 34 9.23 6.65 5.08
CA PRO A 34 9.40 6.87 3.64
C PRO A 34 10.35 5.84 3.04
N LYS A 35 10.00 5.31 1.85
CA LYS A 35 10.73 4.23 1.14
C LYS A 35 10.64 2.84 1.76
N TYR A 36 9.94 2.64 2.87
CA TYR A 36 9.80 1.32 3.52
C TYR A 36 8.40 0.71 3.37
N THR A 37 7.54 1.22 2.48
CA THR A 37 6.18 0.66 2.27
C THR A 37 6.21 -0.82 1.94
N TYR A 38 7.17 -1.27 1.13
CA TYR A 38 7.37 -2.68 0.76
C TYR A 38 7.61 -3.64 1.95
N ALA A 39 7.98 -3.12 3.11
CA ALA A 39 8.27 -3.90 4.32
C ALA A 39 7.32 -3.58 5.48
N CYS A 40 6.89 -2.32 5.59
CA CYS A 40 6.14 -1.81 6.73
C CYS A 40 4.64 -1.60 6.44
N GLN A 41 4.22 -1.50 5.18
CA GLN A 41 2.81 -1.32 4.83
C GLN A 41 2.15 -2.69 4.61
N PRO A 42 1.15 -3.07 5.43
CA PRO A 42 0.55 -4.41 5.36
C PRO A 42 -0.06 -4.74 4.00
N ALA A 43 -0.68 -3.75 3.33
CA ALA A 43 -1.27 -3.94 2.00
C ALA A 43 -0.20 -4.29 0.95
N ASP A 44 0.97 -3.66 1.00
CA ASP A 44 2.06 -3.94 0.08
C ASP A 44 2.65 -5.34 0.31
N VAL A 45 2.89 -5.69 1.57
CA VAL A 45 3.51 -6.97 1.97
C VAL A 45 2.56 -8.15 1.73
N SER A 46 1.30 -8.00 2.13
CA SER A 46 0.36 -9.12 2.24
C SER A 46 -0.46 -9.33 0.97
N TRP A 47 -0.74 -8.26 0.21
CA TRP A 47 -1.59 -8.34 -0.97
C TRP A 47 -0.81 -8.06 -2.25
N ASN A 48 -0.17 -6.89 -2.35
CA ASN A 48 0.46 -6.47 -3.60
C ASN A 48 1.66 -7.34 -3.97
N LYS A 49 2.51 -7.70 -2.99
CA LYS A 49 3.67 -8.54 -3.22
C LYS A 49 3.29 -9.92 -3.79
N PRO A 50 2.46 -10.77 -3.13
CA PRO A 50 2.12 -12.07 -3.69
C PRO A 50 1.40 -11.96 -5.03
N PHE A 51 0.51 -10.97 -5.20
CA PHE A 51 -0.17 -10.71 -6.47
C PHE A 51 0.82 -10.41 -7.61
N LYS A 52 1.73 -9.44 -7.41
CA LYS A 52 2.75 -9.06 -8.40
C LYS A 52 3.73 -10.20 -8.68
N THR A 53 4.09 -11.01 -7.69
CA THR A 53 4.92 -12.21 -7.87
C THR A 53 4.23 -13.23 -8.77
N ALA A 54 2.95 -13.52 -8.53
CA ALA A 54 2.18 -14.46 -9.36
C ALA A 54 2.04 -13.97 -10.80
N LEU A 55 1.74 -12.68 -10.99
CA LEU A 55 1.69 -12.07 -12.33
C LEU A 55 3.03 -12.15 -13.05
N ARG A 56 4.13 -11.81 -12.36
CA ARG A 56 5.48 -11.91 -12.94
C ARG A 56 5.80 -13.33 -13.37
N LYS A 57 5.43 -14.34 -12.57
CA LYS A 57 5.61 -15.75 -12.96
C LYS A 57 4.86 -16.06 -14.25
N ARG A 58 3.57 -15.74 -14.32
CA ARG A 58 2.75 -15.98 -15.53
C ARG A 58 3.32 -15.28 -16.77
N TRP A 59 3.80 -14.05 -16.60
CA TRP A 59 4.45 -13.28 -17.66
C TRP A 59 5.71 -13.98 -18.19
N VAL A 60 6.59 -14.42 -17.29
CA VAL A 60 7.83 -15.10 -17.66
C VAL A 60 7.55 -16.46 -18.30
N ASP A 61 6.59 -17.22 -17.76
CA ASP A 61 6.21 -18.52 -18.33
C ASP A 61 5.72 -18.32 -19.78
N ARG A 62 4.83 -17.34 -20.02
CA ARG A 62 4.34 -17.01 -21.37
C ARG A 62 5.45 -16.61 -22.34
N LEU A 63 6.39 -15.76 -21.91
CA LEU A 63 7.51 -15.34 -22.76
C LEU A 63 8.42 -16.51 -23.15
N ARG A 64 8.53 -17.54 -22.31
CA ARG A 64 9.31 -18.74 -22.62
C ARG A 64 8.61 -19.64 -23.62
N ASP A 65 7.28 -19.69 -23.58
CA ASP A 65 6.49 -20.48 -24.52
C ASP A 65 6.43 -19.85 -25.93
N GLU A 66 6.67 -18.53 -26.03
CA GLU A 66 6.65 -17.75 -27.29
C GLU A 66 8.04 -17.66 -27.99
N LEU A 67 9.12 -18.19 -27.37
CA LEU A 67 10.49 -18.24 -27.90
C LEU A 67 10.89 -19.65 -28.32
#